data_AF-A0A150ULP3-F1
#
_entry.id   AF-A0A150ULP3-F1
#
_cell.length_a   1.000
_cell.length_b   1.000
_cell.length_c   1.000
_cell.angle_alpha   90.00
_cell.angle_beta   90.00
_cell.angle_gamma   90.00
#
_symmetry.space_group_name_H-M   'P 1'
#
loop_
_entity.id
_entity.type
_entity.pdbx_description
1 polymer ?
#
loop_
_entity_poly.entity_id
_entity_poly.type
_entity_poly.pdbx_seq_one_letter_code
_entity_poly.pdbx_strand_id
1 'polypeptide(L)'
;MRASRAAPPQSRSDALSQENSMPALTEWRVPPANQPRAGDYGFDLDRALASVVGLHAIIPPDAFSAETLGTERAGNGVVIDDGLVLTIGYLITEAESVWLHRADGRVVEGHALGFDSETGFGLVQALGQL
;
A
#
# COMPACT_ATOMS: atom_id res chain seq x y z
N MET A 1 29.41 68.04 4.13
CA MET A 1 29.44 66.75 4.87
C MET A 1 28.01 66.21 4.93
N ARG A 2 27.59 65.41 3.92
CA ARG A 2 26.32 64.64 3.89
C ARG A 2 26.32 63.74 2.63
N ALA A 3 26.64 62.47 2.86
CA ALA A 3 26.35 61.28 2.06
C ALA A 3 26.53 60.14 3.08
N SER A 4 25.68 59.13 3.25
CA SER A 4 25.05 58.27 2.28
C SER A 4 23.82 57.62 2.93
N ARG A 5 22.75 57.44 2.15
CA ARG A 5 21.47 56.85 2.57
C ARG A 5 21.57 55.34 2.40
N ALA A 6 21.52 54.59 3.50
CA ALA A 6 21.56 53.13 3.53
C ALA A 6 20.34 52.51 2.83
N ALA A 7 20.57 51.45 2.06
CA ALA A 7 19.54 50.63 1.41
C ALA A 7 18.82 49.72 2.45
N PRO A 8 17.54 49.39 2.23
CA PRO A 8 16.78 48.54 3.16
C PRO A 8 17.22 47.07 3.09
N PRO A 9 17.15 46.32 4.19
CA PRO A 9 17.53 44.90 4.20
C PRO A 9 16.54 44.06 3.39
N GLN A 10 17.09 43.30 2.44
CA GLN A 10 16.36 42.37 1.58
C GLN A 10 15.94 41.11 2.37
N SER A 11 14.75 40.63 2.01
CA SER A 11 14.00 39.44 2.41
C SER A 11 14.71 38.33 3.20
N ARG A 12 14.08 37.94 4.32
CA ARG A 12 14.25 36.63 4.98
C ARG A 12 13.67 35.51 4.09
N SER A 13 14.42 35.00 3.12
CA SER A 13 14.00 33.88 2.26
C SER A 13 14.87 32.62 2.36
N ASP A 14 15.93 32.62 3.16
CA ASP A 14 16.98 31.60 3.06
C ASP A 14 17.14 30.82 4.37
N ALA A 15 16.10 30.09 4.80
CA ALA A 15 16.26 29.02 5.78
C ALA A 15 15.16 27.95 5.63
N LEU A 16 15.59 26.82 5.04
CA LEU A 16 15.05 25.48 5.26
C LEU A 16 13.72 25.13 4.56
N SER A 17 13.65 25.36 3.25
CA SER A 17 12.97 24.40 2.36
C SER A 17 13.87 23.16 2.20
N GLN A 18 14.00 22.34 3.24
CA GLN A 18 14.30 20.94 3.00
C GLN A 18 13.01 20.33 2.47
N GLU A 19 12.83 20.45 1.16
CA GLU A 19 11.93 19.63 0.39
C GLU A 19 12.40 18.19 0.62
N ASN A 20 11.77 17.55 1.62
CA ASN A 20 11.96 16.15 1.94
C ASN A 20 11.52 15.36 0.71
N SER A 21 12.45 15.23 -0.23
CA SER A 21 12.29 14.47 -1.45
C SER A 21 12.05 13.04 -1.00
N MET A 22 10.78 12.67 -0.94
CA MET A 22 10.38 11.28 -0.81
C MET A 22 11.15 10.51 -1.88
N PRO A 23 12.01 9.55 -1.52
CA PRO A 23 12.70 8.75 -2.52
C PRO A 23 11.62 8.10 -3.38
N ALA A 24 11.72 8.30 -4.68
CA ALA A 24 10.79 7.75 -5.63
C ALA A 24 10.71 6.23 -5.40
N LEU A 25 9.50 5.71 -5.16
CA LEU A 25 9.20 4.28 -4.96
C LEU A 25 9.60 3.39 -6.16
N THR A 26 10.24 3.95 -7.18
CA THR A 26 10.49 3.34 -8.49
C THR A 26 11.70 2.39 -8.53
N GLU A 27 12.55 2.33 -7.50
CA GLU A 27 13.86 1.67 -7.64
C GLU A 27 13.97 0.27 -7.01
N TRP A 28 13.02 -0.15 -6.16
CA TRP A 28 13.04 -1.50 -5.61
C TRP A 28 12.31 -2.49 -6.53
N ARG A 29 13.02 -2.91 -7.59
CA ARG A 29 12.62 -4.07 -8.40
C ARG A 29 13.54 -5.25 -8.14
N VAL A 30 12.97 -6.45 -8.10
CA VAL A 30 13.77 -7.69 -8.08
C VAL A 30 14.69 -7.70 -9.32
N PRO A 31 16.01 -7.84 -9.17
CA PRO A 31 16.94 -7.88 -10.29
C PRO A 31 16.51 -8.92 -11.34
N PRO A 32 16.65 -8.66 -12.66
CA PRO A 32 16.17 -9.58 -13.68
C PRO A 32 16.72 -11.01 -13.56
N ALA A 33 17.94 -11.16 -13.06
CA ALA A 33 18.55 -12.47 -12.81
C ALA A 33 17.82 -13.30 -11.72
N ASN A 34 17.12 -12.62 -10.80
CA ASN A 34 16.42 -13.21 -9.66
C ASN A 34 14.90 -13.25 -9.86
N GLN A 35 14.39 -12.77 -11.00
CA GLN A 35 12.96 -12.84 -11.30
C GLN A 35 12.58 -14.29 -11.65
N PRO A 36 11.42 -14.77 -11.19
CA PRO A 36 10.96 -16.11 -11.49
C PRO A 36 10.74 -16.27 -13.00
N ARG A 37 11.19 -17.39 -13.56
CA ARG A 37 10.99 -17.72 -14.98
C ARG A 37 9.95 -18.82 -15.08
N ALA A 38 8.99 -18.67 -15.98
CA ALA A 38 7.90 -19.64 -16.12
C ALA A 38 8.39 -21.09 -16.30
N GLY A 39 9.47 -21.31 -17.05
CA GLY A 39 10.05 -22.63 -17.29
C GLY A 39 10.68 -23.31 -16.07
N ASP A 40 10.90 -22.59 -14.96
CA ASP A 40 11.51 -23.13 -13.74
C ASP A 40 10.47 -23.78 -12.81
N TYR A 41 9.16 -23.65 -13.12
CA TYR A 41 8.06 -24.12 -12.27
C TYR A 41 7.17 -25.13 -13.01
N GLY A 42 6.67 -26.11 -12.26
CA GLY A 42 5.72 -27.12 -12.76
C GLY A 42 4.28 -26.63 -12.88
N PHE A 43 4.02 -25.34 -12.68
CA PHE A 43 2.71 -24.71 -12.72
C PHE A 43 2.72 -23.45 -13.59
N ASP A 44 1.54 -22.98 -13.97
CA ASP A 44 1.37 -21.72 -14.70
C ASP A 44 1.70 -20.52 -13.80
N LEU A 45 2.94 -20.02 -13.94
CA LEU A 45 3.46 -18.92 -13.15
C LEU A 45 2.67 -17.63 -13.37
N ASP A 46 2.28 -17.33 -14.61
CA ASP A 46 1.56 -16.10 -14.93
C ASP A 46 0.18 -16.11 -14.27
N ARG A 47 -0.51 -17.25 -14.31
CA ARG A 47 -1.78 -17.45 -13.58
C ARG A 47 -1.61 -17.31 -12.08
N ALA A 48 -0.55 -17.86 -11.50
CA ALA A 48 -0.29 -17.77 -10.07
C ALA A 48 0.03 -16.33 -9.62
N LEU A 49 0.76 -15.57 -10.44
CA LEU A 49 1.04 -14.15 -10.15
C LEU A 49 -0.21 -13.29 -10.35
N ALA A 50 -1.08 -13.64 -11.29
CA ALA A 50 -2.34 -12.92 -11.53
C ALA A 50 -3.35 -13.05 -10.38
N SER A 51 -3.22 -14.06 -9.50
CA SER A 51 -4.06 -14.18 -8.30
C SER A 51 -3.56 -13.33 -7.12
N VAL A 52 -2.36 -12.74 -7.22
CA VAL A 52 -1.84 -11.84 -6.19
C VAL A 52 -2.38 -10.44 -6.46
N VAL A 53 -3.01 -9.86 -5.43
CA VAL A 53 -3.56 -8.50 -5.47
C VAL A 53 -2.91 -7.65 -4.39
N GLY A 54 -2.69 -6.37 -4.66
CA GLY A 54 -2.38 -5.39 -3.62
C GLY A 54 -3.62 -5.18 -2.75
N LEU A 55 -3.44 -4.99 -1.45
CA LEU A 55 -4.52 -4.67 -0.52
C LEU A 55 -4.18 -3.36 0.19
N HIS A 56 -5.15 -2.46 0.21
CA HIS A 56 -5.10 -1.21 0.97
C HIS A 56 -6.34 -1.11 1.84
N ALA A 57 -6.18 -0.75 3.11
CA ALA A 57 -7.27 -0.64 4.06
C ALA A 57 -7.16 0.63 4.88
N ILE A 58 -8.31 1.25 5.14
CA ILE A 58 -8.45 2.39 6.04
C ILE A 58 -9.21 1.94 7.29
N ILE A 59 -8.63 2.27 8.44
CA ILE A 59 -9.11 1.90 9.77
C ILE A 59 -9.49 3.19 10.51
N PRO A 60 -10.66 3.25 11.18
CA PRO A 60 -11.06 4.40 11.96
C PRO A 60 -10.01 4.78 13.02
N PRO A 61 -9.77 6.08 13.27
CA PRO A 61 -8.76 6.53 14.23
C PRO A 61 -9.07 6.16 15.69
N ASP A 62 -10.31 5.82 16.00
CA ASP A 62 -10.78 5.36 17.31
C ASP A 62 -10.86 3.83 17.45
N ALA A 63 -10.46 3.08 16.41
CA ALA A 63 -10.35 1.63 16.47
C ALA A 63 -9.27 1.19 17.47
N PHE A 64 -9.48 0.04 18.11
CA PHE A 64 -8.61 -0.46 19.17
C PHE A 64 -7.18 -0.69 18.69
N SER A 65 -7.01 -1.21 17.46
CA SER A 65 -5.69 -1.47 16.90
C SER A 65 -5.03 -0.25 16.24
N ALA A 66 -5.74 0.87 16.07
CA ALA A 66 -5.25 2.03 15.32
C ALA A 66 -3.97 2.64 15.92
N GLU A 67 -3.87 2.74 17.25
CA GLU A 67 -2.69 3.28 17.92
C GLU A 67 -1.43 2.43 17.66
N THR A 68 -1.60 1.12 17.54
CA THR A 68 -0.48 0.17 17.39
C THR A 68 -0.13 -0.17 15.95
N LEU A 69 -1.12 -0.24 15.07
CA LEU A 69 -0.99 -0.72 13.68
C LEU A 69 -1.24 0.36 12.64
N GLY A 70 -1.61 1.57 13.08
CA GLY A 70 -1.98 2.67 12.20
C GLY A 70 -3.42 2.58 11.67
N THR A 71 -3.84 3.72 11.11
CA THR A 71 -5.15 3.93 10.46
C THR A 71 -5.14 3.64 8.96
N GLU A 72 -3.97 3.35 8.40
CA GLU A 72 -3.79 2.99 7.00
C GLU A 72 -2.88 1.77 6.94
N ARG A 73 -3.35 0.72 6.28
CA ARG A 73 -2.65 -0.56 6.21
C ARG A 73 -2.57 -1.02 4.77
N ALA A 74 -1.37 -1.39 4.35
CA ALA A 74 -1.12 -1.85 3.00
C ALA A 74 -0.35 -3.18 3.02
N GLY A 75 -0.68 -4.05 2.08
CA GLY A 75 -0.09 -5.37 1.95
C GLY A 75 -0.55 -6.05 0.67
N ASN A 76 -0.65 -7.38 0.73
CA ASN A 76 -1.10 -8.19 -0.40
C ASN A 76 -2.19 -9.16 0.04
N GLY A 77 -2.96 -9.63 -0.93
CA GLY A 77 -3.88 -10.74 -0.80
C GLY A 77 -3.71 -11.72 -1.96
N VAL A 78 -4.28 -12.91 -1.81
CA VAL A 78 -4.31 -13.96 -2.82
C VAL A 78 -5.75 -14.34 -3.08
N VAL A 79 -6.20 -14.24 -4.32
CA VAL A 79 -7.52 -14.70 -4.76
C VAL A 79 -7.55 -16.23 -4.69
N ILE A 80 -8.45 -16.78 -3.87
CA ILE A 80 -8.59 -18.21 -3.62
C ILE A 80 -9.90 -18.80 -4.13
N ASP A 81 -10.89 -17.95 -4.45
CA ASP A 81 -12.17 -18.33 -5.07
C ASP A 81 -12.80 -17.11 -5.78
N ASP A 82 -14.07 -17.18 -6.19
CA ASP A 82 -14.83 -16.13 -6.88
C ASP A 82 -14.91 -14.82 -6.06
N GLY A 83 -13.93 -13.95 -6.27
CA GLY A 83 -13.75 -12.70 -5.54
C GLY A 83 -13.29 -12.86 -4.09
N LEU A 84 -13.07 -14.10 -3.60
CA LEU A 84 -12.62 -14.34 -2.23
C LEU A 84 -11.09 -14.23 -2.15
N VAL A 85 -10.62 -13.34 -1.29
CA VAL A 85 -9.21 -13.02 -1.11
C VAL A 85 -8.74 -13.38 0.28
N LEU A 86 -7.70 -14.21 0.36
CA LEU A 86 -6.95 -14.49 1.58
C LEU A 86 -5.89 -13.42 1.80
N THR A 87 -5.75 -12.93 3.02
CA THR A 87 -4.71 -11.96 3.40
C THR A 87 -4.28 -12.19 4.85
N ILE A 88 -3.44 -11.31 5.38
CA ILE A 88 -3.08 -11.30 6.80
C ILE A 88 -4.10 -10.45 7.57
N GLY A 89 -4.67 -11.02 8.63
CA GLY A 89 -5.79 -10.46 9.39
C GLY A 89 -5.54 -9.04 9.89
N TYR A 90 -4.33 -8.73 10.36
CA TYR A 90 -4.00 -7.40 10.88
C TYR A 90 -4.22 -6.28 9.84
N LEU A 91 -4.15 -6.59 8.54
CA LEU A 91 -4.39 -5.61 7.48
C LEU A 91 -5.85 -5.14 7.45
N ILE A 92 -6.78 -6.01 7.81
CA ILE A 92 -8.23 -5.78 7.66
C ILE A 92 -8.98 -5.69 9.00
N THR A 93 -8.32 -5.97 10.12
CA THR A 93 -8.89 -5.84 11.46
C THR A 93 -9.40 -4.41 11.67
N GLU A 94 -10.71 -4.27 11.89
CA GLU A 94 -11.42 -2.99 12.11
C GLU A 94 -11.45 -2.06 10.88
N ALA A 95 -11.13 -2.56 9.68
CA ALA A 95 -11.18 -1.74 8.47
C ALA A 95 -12.60 -1.28 8.14
N GLU A 96 -12.76 0.02 7.90
CA GLU A 96 -14.01 0.61 7.38
C GLU A 96 -14.06 0.57 5.85
N SER A 97 -12.90 0.49 5.19
CA SER A 97 -12.80 0.45 3.74
C SER A 97 -11.59 -0.37 3.32
N VAL A 98 -11.75 -1.19 2.28
CA VAL A 98 -10.69 -2.03 1.71
C VAL A 98 -10.72 -1.89 0.18
N TRP A 99 -9.54 -1.73 -0.42
CA TRP A 99 -9.34 -1.70 -1.87
C TRP A 99 -8.36 -2.79 -2.29
N LEU A 100 -8.70 -3.47 -3.38
CA LEU A 100 -7.93 -4.55 -3.99
C LEU A 100 -7.37 -4.07 -5.34
N HIS A 101 -6.05 -4.04 -5.46
CA HIS A 101 -5.32 -3.57 -6.63
C HIS A 101 -4.85 -4.77 -7.46
N ARG A 102 -5.36 -4.89 -8.67
CA ARG A 102 -4.92 -5.92 -9.62
C ARG A 102 -3.61 -5.52 -10.29
N ALA A 103 -2.87 -6.53 -10.74
CA ALA A 103 -1.64 -6.34 -11.53
C ALA A 103 -1.88 -5.59 -12.87
N ASP A 104 -3.11 -5.60 -13.39
CA ASP A 104 -3.51 -4.86 -14.60
C ASP A 104 -3.87 -3.38 -14.33
N GLY A 105 -3.75 -2.93 -13.08
CA GLY A 105 -4.02 -1.55 -12.65
C GLY A 105 -5.47 -1.28 -12.26
N ARG A 106 -6.37 -2.26 -12.36
CA ARG A 106 -7.76 -2.11 -11.87
C ARG A 106 -7.80 -2.12 -10.35
N VAL A 107 -8.73 -1.35 -9.80
CA VAL A 107 -9.00 -1.29 -8.36
C VAL A 107 -10.44 -1.70 -8.11
N VAL A 108 -10.64 -2.59 -7.15
CA VAL A 108 -11.94 -3.15 -6.78
C VAL A 108 -12.14 -2.97 -5.28
N GLU A 109 -13.32 -2.50 -4.87
CA GLU A 109 -13.66 -2.41 -3.45
C GLU A 109 -13.81 -3.82 -2.85
N GLY A 110 -13.32 -4.00 -1.63
CA GLY A 110 -13.42 -5.23 -0.86
C GLY A 110 -14.20 -5.02 0.43
N HIS A 111 -14.86 -6.10 0.87
CA HIS A 111 -15.51 -6.17 2.16
C HIS A 111 -14.80 -7.19 3.05
N ALA A 112 -14.30 -6.75 4.21
CA ALA A 112 -13.69 -7.65 5.19
C ALA A 112 -14.74 -8.61 5.76
N LEU A 113 -14.57 -9.91 5.53
CA LEU A 113 -15.48 -10.95 6.03
C LEU A 113 -15.18 -11.33 7.48
N GLY A 114 -13.89 -11.29 7.85
CA GLY A 114 -13.42 -11.66 9.17
C GLY A 114 -11.95 -12.07 9.15
N PHE A 115 -11.42 -12.28 10.34
CA PHE A 115 -10.08 -12.83 10.54
C PHE A 115 -10.10 -13.87 11.64
N ASP A 116 -9.15 -14.79 11.57
CA ASP A 116 -8.88 -15.75 12.62
C ASP A 116 -7.63 -15.33 13.39
N SER A 117 -7.75 -15.19 14.71
CA SER A 117 -6.67 -14.72 15.57
C SER A 117 -5.60 -15.78 15.82
N GLU A 118 -5.92 -17.07 15.70
CA GLU A 118 -4.96 -18.14 15.94
C GLU A 118 -3.94 -18.25 14.80
N THR A 119 -4.42 -18.25 13.56
CA THR A 119 -3.57 -18.30 12.36
C THR A 119 -3.07 -16.93 11.91
N GLY A 120 -3.82 -15.87 12.24
CA GLY A 120 -3.58 -14.53 11.73
C GLY A 120 -4.07 -14.31 10.29
N PHE A 121 -4.88 -15.20 9.72
CA PHE A 121 -5.44 -15.02 8.38
C PHE A 121 -6.70 -14.14 8.39
N GLY A 122 -6.88 -13.37 7.33
CA GLY A 122 -8.06 -12.57 7.05
C GLY A 122 -8.68 -12.94 5.70
N LEU A 123 -9.99 -12.77 5.59
CA LEU A 123 -10.74 -12.95 4.35
C LEU A 123 -11.41 -11.64 3.93
N VAL A 124 -11.31 -11.32 2.64
CA VAL A 124 -11.96 -10.18 2.00
C VAL A 124 -12.76 -10.68 0.80
N GLN A 125 -14.00 -10.24 0.67
CA GLN A 125 -14.81 -10.46 -0.53
C GLN A 125 -14.71 -9.23 -1.44
N ALA A 126 -14.29 -9.44 -2.68
CA ALA A 126 -14.37 -8.40 -3.70
C ALA A 126 -15.82 -8.09 -4.05
N LEU A 127 -16.15 -6.81 -4.15
CA LEU A 127 -17.46 -6.30 -4.55
C LEU A 127 -17.57 -6.08 -6.08
N GLY A 128 -16.56 -6.54 -6.82
CA GLY A 128 -16.47 -6.49 -8.27
C GLY A 128 -15.57 -7.60 -8.82
N GLN A 129 -15.37 -7.62 -10.13
CA GLN A 129 -14.64 -8.68 -10.81
C GLN A 129 -13.11 -8.54 -10.63
N LEU A 130 -12.51 -9.57 -10.04
CA LEU A 130 -11.06 -9.75 -9.88
C LEU A 130 -10.41 -10.60 -10.98
#